data_AF-A0A0G1F5P3-F1
#
_entry.id   AF-A0A0G1F5P3-F1
#
_cell.length_a   1.000
_cell.length_b   1.000
_cell.length_c   1.000
_cell.angle_alpha   90.00
_cell.angle_beta   90.00
_cell.angle_gamma   90.00
#
_symmetry.space_group_name_H-M   'P 1'
#
loop_
_entity.id
_entity.type
_entity.pdbx_description
1 polymer ?
#
loop_
_entity_poly.entity_id
_entity_poly.type
_entity_poly.pdbx_seq_one_letter_code
_entity_poly.pdbx_strand_id
1 'polypeptide(L)'
;MGSSLEIMQGFTVGQIAAILNKVSSGDLEKLEALLRDELEVELVKRILKLVDKNGRCIPVKSLTAAVCDASKDFHLVQPKLKYTERFDRFQEVFSLVNPTMSSAIFEARSEGLISLIRTNKGLANLLNGVYLPIILPKLENFTDYGETLEEVFLPAIELGYKKEFPNRSFYNYRAGDLAGKVTIVSGTRHEKLIERMAQAFVVAIYFPNPLQGFSVFASRGQIAVLPESLILSGGFDALSAMAMYPDVLARDWHTPGYDLSALSWQSPVDSLYLDADDDRLGFGGRGDLGYASGRCSSGLLFLGSA
;
A
#
# COMPACT_ATOMS: atom_id res chain seq x y z
N MET A 1 -1.87 36.10 -23.62
CA MET A 1 -2.90 36.33 -22.59
C MET A 1 -4.11 35.51 -22.99
N GLY A 2 -4.28 34.31 -22.42
CA GLY A 2 -5.50 33.52 -22.63
C GLY A 2 -6.67 34.28 -22.04
N SER A 3 -7.79 34.36 -22.75
CA SER A 3 -8.92 35.16 -22.31
C SER A 3 -9.46 34.59 -21.00
N SER A 4 -9.91 35.44 -20.07
CA SER A 4 -10.47 35.02 -18.77
C SER A 4 -11.62 34.01 -18.89
N LEU A 5 -12.22 33.89 -20.09
CA LEU A 5 -13.21 32.86 -20.43
C LEU A 5 -12.62 31.44 -20.52
N GLU A 6 -11.38 31.27 -20.96
CA GLU A 6 -10.74 29.94 -21.14
C GLU A 6 -10.46 29.27 -19.79
N ILE A 7 -10.16 30.05 -18.74
CA ILE A 7 -9.93 29.51 -17.39
C ILE A 7 -11.25 28.98 -16.78
N MET A 8 -12.38 29.62 -17.09
CA MET A 8 -13.69 29.23 -16.55
C MET A 8 -14.32 28.04 -17.27
N GLN A 9 -13.89 27.70 -18.49
CA GLN A 9 -14.42 26.54 -19.24
C GLN A 9 -14.15 25.18 -18.57
N GLY A 10 -13.19 25.11 -17.65
CA GLY A 10 -12.87 23.89 -16.89
C GLY A 10 -13.66 23.70 -15.58
N PHE A 11 -14.47 24.67 -15.16
CA PHE A 11 -15.17 24.62 -13.87
C PHE A 11 -16.69 24.72 -14.03
N THR A 12 -17.41 23.90 -13.26
CA THR A 12 -18.86 24.03 -13.11
C THR A 12 -19.22 25.25 -12.26
N VAL A 13 -20.42 25.80 -12.45
CA VAL A 13 -20.96 26.89 -11.62
C VAL A 13 -20.89 26.55 -10.12
N GLY A 14 -21.15 25.30 -9.76
CA GLY A 14 -21.03 24.82 -8.37
C GLY A 14 -19.60 24.85 -7.82
N GLN A 15 -18.60 24.50 -8.63
CA GLN A 15 -17.20 24.60 -8.23
C GLN A 15 -16.74 26.06 -8.07
N ILE A 16 -17.19 26.95 -8.95
CA ILE A 16 -16.93 28.39 -8.83
C ILE A 16 -17.53 28.91 -7.52
N ALA A 17 -18.79 28.61 -7.24
CA ALA A 17 -19.45 29.00 -5.99
C ALA A 17 -18.71 28.43 -4.75
N ALA A 18 -18.24 27.19 -4.81
CA ALA A 18 -17.48 26.58 -3.72
C ALA A 18 -16.12 27.27 -3.50
N ILE A 19 -15.42 27.68 -4.56
CA ILE A 19 -14.16 28.44 -4.46
C ILE A 19 -14.42 29.81 -3.84
N LEU A 20 -15.42 30.56 -4.34
CA LEU A 20 -15.77 31.89 -3.83
C LEU A 20 -16.15 31.82 -2.34
N ASN A 21 -16.92 30.81 -1.93
CA ASN A 21 -17.25 30.57 -0.52
C ASN A 21 -16.02 30.24 0.32
N LYS A 22 -15.03 29.51 -0.21
CA LYS A 22 -13.79 29.20 0.52
C LYS A 22 -12.89 30.41 0.68
N VAL A 23 -12.78 31.24 -0.35
CA VAL A 23 -11.94 32.45 -0.34
C VAL A 23 -12.54 33.50 0.60
N SER A 24 -13.86 33.70 0.54
CA SER A 24 -14.55 34.67 1.41
C SER A 24 -14.85 34.14 2.81
N SER A 25 -14.80 32.83 3.02
CA SER A 25 -15.44 32.18 4.19
C SER A 25 -16.95 32.47 4.28
N GLY A 26 -17.62 32.68 3.15
CA GLY A 26 -19.05 33.00 3.06
C GLY A 26 -19.39 34.49 3.26
N ASP A 27 -18.38 35.37 3.27
CA ASP A 27 -18.52 36.80 3.52
C ASP A 27 -18.54 37.62 2.20
N LEU A 28 -19.71 38.19 1.88
CA LEU A 28 -19.91 38.99 0.67
C LEU A 28 -19.06 40.27 0.64
N GLU A 29 -18.82 40.93 1.77
CA GLU A 29 -18.01 42.16 1.81
C GLU A 29 -16.54 41.87 1.47
N LYS A 30 -16.02 40.71 1.89
CA LYS A 30 -14.67 40.28 1.51
C LYS A 30 -14.56 39.95 0.03
N LEU A 31 -15.61 39.38 -0.57
CA LEU A 31 -15.66 39.13 -2.00
C LEU A 31 -15.65 40.44 -2.79
N GLU A 32 -16.43 41.43 -2.35
CA GLU A 32 -16.45 42.74 -2.99
C GLU A 32 -15.13 43.49 -2.81
N ALA A 33 -14.53 43.46 -1.63
CA ALA A 33 -13.20 44.05 -1.38
C ALA A 33 -12.11 43.38 -2.24
N LEU A 34 -12.21 42.06 -2.45
CA LEU A 34 -11.33 41.33 -3.37
C LEU A 34 -11.52 41.80 -4.83
N LEU A 35 -12.77 42.02 -5.27
CA LEU A 35 -13.07 42.53 -6.61
C LEU A 35 -12.64 44.00 -6.81
N ARG A 36 -12.47 44.75 -5.72
CA ARG A 36 -11.97 46.14 -5.73
C ARG A 36 -10.46 46.25 -5.58
N ASP A 37 -9.72 45.14 -5.65
CA ASP A 37 -8.27 45.07 -5.44
C ASP A 37 -7.81 45.57 -4.04
N GLU A 38 -8.71 45.55 -3.05
CA GLU A 38 -8.42 45.93 -1.65
C GLU A 38 -7.83 44.76 -0.84
N LEU A 39 -7.96 43.53 -1.36
CA LEU A 39 -7.51 42.28 -0.75
C LEU A 39 -6.75 41.42 -1.76
N GLU A 40 -5.75 40.66 -1.30
CA GLU A 40 -5.00 39.70 -2.10
C GLU A 40 -5.35 38.26 -1.67
N VAL A 41 -5.48 37.33 -2.63
CA VAL A 41 -5.63 35.89 -2.33
C VAL A 41 -4.27 35.20 -2.47
N GLU A 42 -3.72 34.73 -1.36
CA GLU A 42 -2.59 33.82 -1.38
C GLU A 42 -3.08 32.36 -1.43
N LEU A 43 -2.77 31.64 -2.52
CA LEU A 43 -3.03 30.21 -2.63
C LEU A 43 -1.89 29.42 -2.03
N VAL A 44 -1.98 29.11 -0.74
CA VAL A 44 -0.99 28.28 -0.07
C VAL A 44 -1.33 26.80 -0.23
N LYS A 45 -0.38 26.01 -0.73
CA LYS A 45 -0.51 24.55 -0.75
C LYS A 45 -0.56 24.04 0.69
N ARG A 46 -1.74 23.65 1.16
CA ARG A 46 -1.90 23.01 2.46
C ARG A 46 -1.22 21.64 2.43
N ILE A 47 -0.11 21.50 3.17
CA ILE A 47 0.48 20.18 3.44
C ILE A 47 -0.48 19.46 4.38
N LEU A 48 -1.37 18.66 3.82
CA LEU A 48 -2.19 17.75 4.61
C LEU A 48 -1.24 16.74 5.28
N LYS A 49 -1.31 16.67 6.60
CA LYS A 49 -0.65 15.60 7.34
C LYS A 49 -1.44 14.33 7.10
N LEU A 50 -0.97 13.51 6.16
CA LEU A 50 -1.63 12.25 5.78
C LEU A 50 -1.12 11.06 6.59
N VAL A 51 0.05 11.20 7.20
CA VAL A 51 0.71 10.16 8.00
C VAL A 51 1.15 10.77 9.33
N ASP A 52 0.83 10.09 10.42
CA ASP A 52 1.13 10.51 11.77
C ASP A 52 2.61 10.30 12.13
N LYS A 53 2.98 10.63 13.37
CA LYS A 53 4.38 10.54 13.81
C LYS A 53 4.91 9.10 13.93
N ASN A 54 4.04 8.09 13.89
CA ASN A 54 4.38 6.67 14.04
C ASN A 54 4.32 5.92 12.70
N GLY A 55 4.14 6.62 11.58
CA GLY A 55 4.01 6.01 10.25
C GLY A 55 2.62 5.46 9.93
N ARG A 56 1.61 5.72 10.76
CA ARG A 56 0.22 5.33 10.49
C ARG A 56 -0.49 6.43 9.70
N CYS A 57 -1.30 6.06 8.72
CA CYS A 57 -2.15 6.99 7.99
C CYS A 57 -3.19 7.63 8.92
N ILE A 58 -3.41 8.92 8.71
CA ILE A 58 -4.45 9.68 9.40
C ILE A 58 -5.73 9.54 8.57
N PRO A 59 -6.84 9.01 9.16
CA PRO A 59 -8.11 8.91 8.47
C PRO A 59 -8.55 10.30 7.97
N VAL A 60 -8.89 10.40 6.69
CA VAL A 60 -9.45 11.64 6.16
C VAL A 60 -10.87 11.87 6.68
N LYS A 61 -11.23 13.13 6.90
CA LYS A 61 -12.56 13.51 7.45
C LYS A 61 -13.74 13.02 6.60
N SER A 62 -13.54 12.83 5.29
CA SER A 62 -14.57 12.35 4.37
C SER A 62 -14.73 10.83 4.35
N LEU A 63 -13.88 10.09 5.08
CA LEU A 63 -13.95 8.63 5.14
C LEU A 63 -15.14 8.21 6.00
N THR A 64 -16.08 7.48 5.41
CA THR A 64 -17.29 6.97 6.09
C THR A 64 -17.16 5.51 6.54
N ALA A 65 -16.24 4.76 5.93
CA ALA A 65 -15.97 3.38 6.29
C ALA A 65 -15.26 3.29 7.65
N ALA A 66 -15.46 2.17 8.34
CA ALA A 66 -15.02 2.01 9.72
C ALA A 66 -13.48 2.09 9.87
N VAL A 67 -13.05 2.81 10.89
CA VAL A 67 -11.68 2.85 11.38
C VAL A 67 -11.73 2.77 12.90
N CYS A 68 -10.85 1.95 13.48
CA CYS A 68 -10.60 1.90 14.92
C CYS A 68 -9.14 2.25 15.22
N ASP A 69 -8.80 2.33 16.51
CA ASP A 69 -7.42 2.47 16.93
C ASP A 69 -6.61 1.22 16.60
N ALA A 70 -5.33 1.41 16.27
CA ALA A 70 -4.39 0.30 16.12
C ALA A 70 -4.14 -0.33 17.50
N SER A 71 -4.23 -1.66 17.59
CA SER A 71 -3.88 -2.39 18.81
C SER A 71 -2.37 -2.37 19.00
N LYS A 72 -1.92 -2.02 20.22
CA LYS A 72 -0.50 -2.02 20.57
C LYS A 72 0.07 -3.43 20.75
N ASP A 73 -0.80 -4.41 21.01
CA ASP A 73 -0.39 -5.80 21.19
C ASP A 73 0.06 -6.40 19.86
N PHE A 74 -0.45 -5.90 18.73
CA PHE A 74 -0.10 -6.33 17.39
C PHE A 74 0.84 -5.31 16.75
N HIS A 75 2.14 -5.60 16.75
CA HIS A 75 3.15 -4.62 16.38
C HIS A 75 4.31 -5.23 15.61
N LEU A 76 4.95 -4.37 14.82
CA LEU A 76 6.14 -4.69 14.04
C LEU A 76 7.32 -3.89 14.57
N VAL A 77 8.51 -4.48 14.46
CA VAL A 77 9.78 -3.82 14.80
C VAL A 77 10.58 -3.71 13.52
N GLN A 78 11.09 -2.49 13.22
CA GLN A 78 11.91 -2.27 12.04
C GLN A 78 13.18 -3.16 12.13
N PRO A 79 13.38 -4.09 11.18
CA PRO A 79 14.61 -4.88 11.18
C PRO A 79 15.80 -4.02 10.75
N LYS A 80 17.01 -4.47 11.10
CA LYS A 80 18.21 -4.01 10.39
C LYS A 80 18.11 -4.43 8.92
N LEU A 81 18.30 -3.48 8.02
CA LEU A 81 18.26 -3.76 6.58
C LEU A 81 19.53 -4.49 6.17
N LYS A 82 19.40 -5.79 5.91
CA LYS A 82 20.49 -6.66 5.46
C LYS A 82 20.25 -7.08 4.01
N TYR A 83 20.58 -6.19 3.08
CA TYR A 83 20.21 -6.32 1.67
C TYR A 83 20.64 -7.64 1.03
N THR A 84 21.88 -8.10 1.29
CA THR A 84 22.37 -9.38 0.78
C THR A 84 21.53 -10.56 1.26
N GLU A 85 21.27 -10.66 2.58
CA GLU A 85 20.46 -11.77 3.13
C GLU A 85 19.04 -11.78 2.54
N ARG A 86 18.43 -10.60 2.33
CA ARG A 86 17.08 -10.47 1.76
C ARG A 86 17.06 -10.77 0.26
N PHE A 87 18.11 -10.38 -0.47
CA PHE A 87 18.29 -10.71 -1.87
C PHE A 87 18.46 -12.22 -2.07
N ASP A 88 19.33 -12.86 -1.29
CA ASP A 88 19.58 -14.30 -1.37
C ASP A 88 18.29 -15.10 -1.09
N ARG A 89 17.52 -14.67 -0.07
CA ARG A 89 16.21 -15.25 0.23
C ARG A 89 15.23 -15.08 -0.94
N PHE A 90 15.16 -13.90 -1.55
CA PHE A 90 14.33 -13.68 -2.74
C PHE A 90 14.71 -14.63 -3.89
N GLN A 91 16.00 -14.79 -4.19
CA GLN A 91 16.46 -15.68 -5.27
C GLN A 91 16.06 -17.14 -4.99
N GLU A 92 16.20 -17.57 -3.74
CA GLU A 92 15.85 -18.92 -3.33
C GLU A 92 14.34 -19.18 -3.43
N VAL A 93 13.51 -18.34 -2.82
CA VAL A 93 12.06 -18.62 -2.71
C VAL A 93 11.34 -18.54 -4.05
N PHE A 94 11.82 -17.70 -4.98
CA PHE A 94 11.27 -17.64 -6.33
C PHE A 94 12.00 -18.56 -7.32
N SER A 95 13.12 -19.19 -6.93
CA SER A 95 13.96 -20.03 -7.80
C SER A 95 14.36 -19.34 -9.12
N LEU A 96 14.56 -18.02 -9.08
CA LEU A 96 14.86 -17.20 -10.26
C LEU A 96 16.36 -16.86 -10.34
N VAL A 97 16.99 -17.25 -11.45
CA VAL A 97 18.32 -16.76 -11.82
C VAL A 97 18.14 -15.52 -12.69
N ASN A 98 18.46 -14.34 -12.15
CA ASN A 98 18.45 -13.11 -12.93
C ASN A 98 19.89 -12.55 -13.07
N PRO A 99 20.46 -12.51 -14.28
CA PRO A 99 21.78 -11.94 -14.50
C PRO A 99 21.84 -10.41 -14.33
N THR A 100 20.70 -9.70 -14.32
CA THR A 100 20.63 -8.24 -14.26
C THR A 100 20.32 -7.67 -12.87
N MET A 101 20.07 -8.52 -11.87
CA MET A 101 19.82 -8.09 -10.49
C MET A 101 20.86 -8.70 -9.57
N SER A 102 21.42 -7.88 -8.68
CA SER A 102 22.35 -8.29 -7.63
C SER A 102 21.97 -7.63 -6.31
N SER A 103 22.52 -8.14 -5.20
CA SER A 103 22.33 -7.53 -3.87
C SER A 103 22.74 -6.05 -3.85
N ALA A 104 23.83 -5.68 -4.52
CA ALA A 104 24.28 -4.28 -4.62
C ALA A 104 23.31 -3.40 -5.41
N ILE A 105 22.70 -3.92 -6.50
CA ILE A 105 21.68 -3.18 -7.26
C ILE A 105 20.41 -3.02 -6.43
N PHE A 106 20.01 -4.07 -5.70
CA PHE A 106 18.87 -4.04 -4.80
C PHE A 106 19.05 -3.00 -3.70
N GLU A 107 20.20 -2.99 -3.03
CA GLU A 107 20.57 -1.99 -2.01
C GLU A 107 20.52 -0.58 -2.58
N ALA A 108 21.24 -0.32 -3.68
CA ALA A 108 21.31 1.01 -4.28
C ALA A 108 19.93 1.55 -4.69
N ARG A 109 19.08 0.70 -5.29
CA ARG A 109 17.70 1.09 -5.67
C ARG A 109 16.83 1.34 -4.44
N SER A 110 16.94 0.49 -3.41
CA SER A 110 16.18 0.63 -2.18
C SER A 110 16.51 1.92 -1.45
N GLU A 111 17.80 2.22 -1.28
CA GLU A 111 18.25 3.47 -0.65
C GLU A 111 17.84 4.70 -1.45
N GLY A 112 17.85 4.61 -2.79
CA GLY A 112 17.30 5.64 -3.67
C GLY A 112 15.82 5.91 -3.38
N LEU A 113 14.98 4.87 -3.31
CA LEU A 113 13.55 5.00 -3.00
C LEU A 113 13.32 5.54 -1.58
N ILE A 114 14.06 5.06 -0.59
CA ILE A 114 13.99 5.55 0.80
C ILE A 114 14.35 7.03 0.85
N SER A 115 15.37 7.48 0.10
CA SER A 115 15.74 8.89 0.00
C SER A 115 14.64 9.75 -0.61
N LEU A 116 13.96 9.26 -1.67
CA LEU A 116 12.80 9.94 -2.25
C LEU A 116 11.64 10.09 -1.25
N ILE A 117 11.37 9.05 -0.46
CA ILE A 117 10.35 9.11 0.60
C ILE A 117 10.74 10.13 1.67
N ARG A 118 12.01 10.08 2.12
CA ARG A 118 12.54 10.94 3.19
C ARG A 118 12.48 12.43 2.84
N THR A 119 12.72 12.77 1.57
CA THR A 119 12.68 14.16 1.08
C THR A 119 11.27 14.65 0.76
N ASN A 120 10.29 13.75 0.64
CA ASN A 120 8.90 14.10 0.41
C ASN A 120 8.16 14.36 1.73
N LYS A 121 7.86 15.64 2.02
CA LYS A 121 7.16 16.05 3.26
C LYS A 121 5.82 15.34 3.52
N GLY A 122 5.13 14.88 2.47
CA GLY A 122 3.86 14.16 2.61
C GLY A 122 4.01 12.67 2.93
N LEU A 123 5.20 12.10 2.70
CA LEU A 123 5.49 10.67 2.84
C LEU A 123 6.54 10.35 3.90
N ALA A 124 7.40 11.31 4.27
CA ALA A 124 8.56 11.08 5.14
C ALA A 124 8.19 10.38 6.46
N ASN A 125 7.01 10.69 7.01
CA ASN A 125 6.52 10.07 8.23
C ASN A 125 6.26 8.56 8.09
N LEU A 126 6.06 8.01 6.89
CA LEU A 126 5.94 6.55 6.69
C LEU A 126 7.22 5.82 7.16
N LEU A 127 8.38 6.48 7.05
CA LEU A 127 9.66 5.92 7.53
C LEU A 127 9.79 5.91 9.05
N ASN A 128 8.83 6.49 9.79
CA ASN A 128 8.74 6.32 11.24
C ASN A 128 8.01 5.03 11.63
N GLY A 129 7.30 4.40 10.68
CA GLY A 129 6.74 3.06 10.81
C GLY A 129 7.73 2.01 10.30
N VAL A 130 7.26 0.76 10.18
CA VAL A 130 8.06 -0.29 9.54
C VAL A 130 8.02 -0.14 8.03
N TYR A 131 9.18 -0.29 7.39
CA TYR A 131 9.35 -0.29 5.95
C TYR A 131 10.36 -1.36 5.54
N LEU A 132 10.01 -2.11 4.50
CA LEU A 132 10.72 -3.29 4.05
C LEU A 132 11.03 -3.12 2.55
N PRO A 133 12.30 -2.98 2.17
CA PRO A 133 12.69 -3.06 0.78
C PRO A 133 12.39 -4.47 0.23
N ILE A 134 11.66 -4.57 -0.87
CA ILE A 134 11.29 -5.85 -1.46
C ILE A 134 11.68 -5.91 -2.93
N ILE A 135 11.76 -7.13 -3.44
CA ILE A 135 11.92 -7.42 -4.85
C ILE A 135 10.70 -8.20 -5.29
N LEU A 136 10.10 -7.78 -6.39
CA LEU A 136 9.05 -8.53 -7.06
C LEU A 136 9.59 -9.11 -8.37
N PRO A 137 9.27 -10.38 -8.68
CA PRO A 137 9.76 -11.03 -9.90
C PRO A 137 9.18 -10.35 -11.15
N LYS A 138 9.87 -10.50 -12.28
CA LYS A 138 9.27 -10.19 -13.58
C LYS A 138 8.19 -11.24 -13.88
N LEU A 139 7.01 -10.81 -14.30
CA LEU A 139 5.93 -11.69 -14.73
C LEU A 139 5.79 -11.60 -16.25
N GLU A 140 6.36 -12.58 -16.96
CA GLU A 140 6.14 -12.71 -18.39
C GLU A 140 4.76 -13.35 -18.63
N ASN A 141 3.99 -12.78 -19.56
CA ASN A 141 2.67 -13.31 -19.95
C ASN A 141 1.65 -13.39 -18.80
N PHE A 142 1.60 -12.36 -17.95
CA PHE A 142 0.56 -12.24 -16.93
C PHE A 142 -0.85 -12.27 -17.57
N THR A 143 -1.68 -13.22 -17.12
CA THR A 143 -3.05 -13.42 -17.63
C THR A 143 -4.08 -13.46 -16.50
N ASP A 144 -3.83 -14.24 -15.45
CA ASP A 144 -4.73 -14.38 -14.31
C ASP A 144 -4.02 -14.11 -12.97
N TYR A 145 -4.63 -13.25 -12.15
CA TYR A 145 -4.05 -12.87 -10.86
C TYR A 145 -4.07 -14.03 -9.86
N GLY A 146 -5.17 -14.77 -9.81
CA GLY A 146 -5.36 -15.86 -8.85
C GLY A 146 -4.47 -17.06 -9.15
N GLU A 147 -4.36 -17.44 -10.41
CA GLU A 147 -3.44 -18.47 -10.90
C GLU A 147 -2.00 -18.10 -10.57
N THR A 148 -1.60 -16.84 -10.85
CA THR A 148 -0.25 -16.36 -10.52
C THR A 148 0.02 -16.43 -9.01
N LEU A 149 -0.98 -16.15 -8.16
CA LEU A 149 -0.82 -16.33 -6.71
C LEU A 149 -0.56 -17.80 -6.36
N GLU A 150 -1.32 -18.74 -6.91
CA GLU A 150 -1.19 -20.17 -6.62
C GLU A 150 0.11 -20.78 -7.11
N GLU A 151 0.55 -20.39 -8.31
CA GLU A 151 1.69 -21.03 -8.96
C GLU A 151 3.04 -20.41 -8.56
N VAL A 152 3.04 -19.12 -8.20
CA VAL A 152 4.29 -18.37 -7.98
C VAL A 152 4.42 -17.90 -6.53
N PHE A 153 3.46 -17.12 -6.04
CA PHE A 153 3.64 -16.39 -4.79
C PHE A 153 3.36 -17.23 -3.54
N LEU A 154 2.32 -18.07 -3.56
CA LEU A 154 1.97 -18.94 -2.45
C LEU A 154 3.04 -20.01 -2.16
N PRO A 155 3.62 -20.67 -3.19
CA PRO A 155 4.77 -21.55 -2.99
C PRO A 155 6.00 -20.82 -2.44
N ALA A 156 6.27 -19.59 -2.91
CA ALA A 156 7.40 -18.78 -2.44
C ALA A 156 7.27 -18.41 -0.95
N ILE A 157 6.08 -18.01 -0.49
CA ILE A 157 5.89 -17.73 0.94
C ILE A 157 5.97 -19.00 1.78
N GLU A 158 5.45 -20.13 1.30
CA GLU A 158 5.51 -21.39 2.02
C GLU A 158 6.97 -21.81 2.26
N LEU A 159 7.79 -21.74 1.20
CA LEU A 159 9.21 -22.06 1.26
C LEU A 159 9.95 -21.11 2.20
N GLY A 160 9.73 -19.79 2.06
CA GLY A 160 10.35 -18.78 2.93
C GLY A 160 9.98 -18.95 4.40
N TYR A 161 8.69 -19.20 4.68
CA TYR A 161 8.17 -19.38 6.03
C TYR A 161 8.70 -20.66 6.69
N LYS A 162 8.64 -21.81 6.00
CA LYS A 162 9.13 -23.09 6.54
C LYS A 162 10.65 -23.08 6.75
N LYS A 163 11.40 -22.31 5.96
CA LYS A 163 12.85 -22.16 6.16
C LYS A 163 13.16 -21.33 7.42
N GLU A 164 12.43 -20.24 7.64
CA GLU A 164 12.58 -19.41 8.84
C GLU A 164 12.09 -20.12 10.11
N PHE A 165 10.99 -20.88 9.99
CA PHE A 165 10.35 -21.58 11.09
C PHE A 165 10.13 -23.07 10.77
N PRO A 166 11.18 -23.92 10.85
CA PRO A 166 11.12 -25.33 10.43
C PRO A 166 10.07 -26.20 11.12
N ASN A 167 9.64 -25.81 12.32
CA ASN A 167 8.66 -26.55 13.12
C ASN A 167 7.24 -25.97 13.04
N ARG A 168 7.00 -25.01 12.15
CA ARG A 168 5.69 -24.36 11.98
C ARG A 168 5.05 -24.73 10.65
N SER A 169 3.74 -24.57 10.58
CA SER A 169 2.95 -24.96 9.39
C SER A 169 2.51 -23.74 8.59
N PHE A 170 2.55 -23.85 7.26
CA PHE A 170 1.87 -22.91 6.38
C PHE A 170 0.56 -23.53 5.93
N TYR A 171 -0.55 -22.79 6.06
CA TYR A 171 -1.88 -23.23 5.65
C TYR A 171 -2.45 -22.31 4.57
N ASN A 172 -2.54 -22.82 3.35
CA ASN A 172 -3.31 -22.20 2.27
C ASN A 172 -4.76 -22.70 2.30
N TYR A 173 -5.66 -21.94 2.94
CA TYR A 173 -7.09 -22.29 3.03
C TYR A 173 -7.85 -22.04 1.71
N ARG A 174 -7.19 -21.55 0.67
CA ARG A 174 -7.75 -21.24 -0.66
C ARG A 174 -7.05 -22.03 -1.78
N ALA A 175 -6.36 -23.13 -1.45
CA ALA A 175 -5.63 -23.92 -2.42
C ALA A 175 -6.55 -24.45 -3.54
N GLY A 176 -6.23 -24.13 -4.79
CA GLY A 176 -7.00 -24.52 -5.97
C GLY A 176 -8.31 -23.76 -6.15
N ASP A 177 -8.44 -22.57 -5.54
CA ASP A 177 -9.67 -21.78 -5.49
C ASP A 177 -9.45 -20.28 -5.81
N LEU A 178 -8.28 -19.91 -6.36
CA LEU A 178 -7.97 -18.53 -6.72
C LEU A 178 -8.08 -18.24 -8.22
N ALA A 179 -7.69 -19.18 -9.08
CA ALA A 179 -7.68 -18.98 -10.53
C ALA A 179 -9.04 -18.48 -11.06
N GLY A 180 -9.04 -17.38 -11.83
CA GLY A 180 -10.25 -16.76 -12.38
C GLY A 180 -11.16 -16.07 -11.36
N LYS A 181 -10.79 -16.07 -10.07
CA LYS A 181 -11.64 -15.59 -8.96
C LYS A 181 -11.06 -14.39 -8.22
N VAL A 182 -9.83 -13.98 -8.53
CA VAL A 182 -9.18 -12.83 -7.91
C VAL A 182 -9.10 -11.68 -8.89
N THR A 183 -9.65 -10.53 -8.48
CA THR A 183 -9.67 -9.32 -9.31
C THR A 183 -9.06 -8.15 -8.55
N ILE A 184 -8.31 -7.30 -9.26
CA ILE A 184 -7.84 -6.03 -8.72
C ILE A 184 -9.03 -5.08 -8.63
N VAL A 185 -9.19 -4.43 -7.47
CA VAL A 185 -10.22 -3.42 -7.26
C VAL A 185 -9.75 -2.08 -7.83
N SER A 186 -10.59 -1.47 -8.68
CA SER A 186 -10.31 -0.17 -9.29
C SER A 186 -9.97 0.91 -8.25
N GLY A 187 -9.03 1.78 -8.61
CA GLY A 187 -8.60 2.91 -7.77
C GLY A 187 -7.58 2.53 -6.68
N THR A 188 -7.23 1.25 -6.55
CA THR A 188 -6.18 0.77 -5.64
C THR A 188 -4.78 0.98 -6.17
N ARG A 189 -4.68 1.26 -7.49
CA ARG A 189 -3.46 1.51 -8.26
C ARG A 189 -2.55 0.29 -8.36
N HIS A 190 -3.04 -0.89 -8.01
CA HIS A 190 -2.26 -2.13 -8.02
C HIS A 190 -1.93 -2.60 -9.44
N GLU A 191 -2.72 -2.19 -10.42
CA GLU A 191 -2.44 -2.38 -11.85
C GLU A 191 -1.09 -1.78 -12.26
N LYS A 192 -0.69 -0.65 -11.65
CA LYS A 192 0.63 -0.02 -11.90
C LYS A 192 1.79 -0.94 -11.51
N LEU A 193 1.61 -1.77 -10.48
CA LEU A 193 2.62 -2.76 -10.10
C LEU A 193 2.73 -3.86 -11.17
N ILE A 194 1.59 -4.35 -11.65
CA ILE A 194 1.53 -5.38 -12.69
C ILE A 194 2.23 -4.91 -13.97
N GLU A 195 1.95 -3.69 -14.40
CA GLU A 195 2.59 -3.07 -15.56
C GLU A 195 4.12 -3.00 -15.42
N ARG A 196 4.64 -2.70 -14.21
CA ARG A 196 6.08 -2.67 -13.95
C ARG A 196 6.69 -4.07 -13.94
N MET A 197 6.02 -5.02 -13.31
CA MET A 197 6.46 -6.42 -13.25
C MET A 197 6.46 -7.10 -14.62
N ALA A 198 5.62 -6.66 -15.56
CA ALA A 198 5.65 -7.15 -16.94
C ALA A 198 6.96 -6.80 -17.66
N GLN A 199 7.60 -5.68 -17.29
CA GLN A 199 8.79 -5.17 -17.96
C GLN A 199 10.09 -5.71 -17.33
N ALA A 200 10.17 -5.72 -16.01
CA ALA A 200 11.38 -6.10 -15.29
C ALA A 200 11.07 -6.49 -13.83
N PHE A 201 12.11 -6.97 -13.14
CA PHE A 201 12.07 -7.09 -11.69
C PHE A 201 11.90 -5.71 -11.06
N VAL A 202 11.03 -5.64 -10.06
CA VAL A 202 10.67 -4.38 -9.39
C VAL A 202 11.32 -4.35 -8.02
N VAL A 203 12.08 -3.29 -7.74
CA VAL A 203 12.49 -2.96 -6.38
C VAL A 203 11.50 -1.94 -5.83
N ALA A 204 10.99 -2.18 -4.63
CA ALA A 204 9.96 -1.35 -4.02
C ALA A 204 10.17 -1.24 -2.50
N ILE A 205 9.52 -0.25 -1.88
CA ILE A 205 9.45 -0.15 -0.42
C ILE A 205 8.03 -0.50 0.01
N TYR A 206 7.90 -1.60 0.77
CA TYR A 206 6.66 -2.09 1.34
C TYR A 206 6.48 -1.57 2.77
N PHE A 207 5.32 -0.99 3.05
CA PHE A 207 4.90 -0.54 4.37
C PHE A 207 3.80 -1.48 4.86
N PRO A 208 4.08 -2.41 5.77
CA PRO A 208 3.14 -3.47 6.15
C PRO A 208 1.95 -3.00 7.00
N ASN A 209 2.14 -2.00 7.87
CA ASN A 209 1.12 -1.60 8.85
C ASN A 209 0.63 -0.13 8.85
N PRO A 210 0.75 0.68 7.77
CA PRO A 210 0.34 2.09 7.80
C PRO A 210 -1.19 2.26 7.93
N LEU A 211 -1.99 1.25 7.61
CA LEU A 211 -3.46 1.28 7.70
C LEU A 211 -3.99 0.37 8.81
N GLN A 212 -3.23 0.20 9.90
CA GLN A 212 -3.65 -0.70 10.98
C GLN A 212 -4.91 -0.16 11.67
N GLY A 213 -5.93 -1.00 11.83
CA GLY A 213 -7.24 -0.58 12.34
C GLY A 213 -8.18 0.04 11.30
N PHE A 214 -7.83 0.07 10.02
CA PHE A 214 -8.76 0.42 8.95
C PHE A 214 -9.48 -0.85 8.49
N SER A 215 -10.79 -0.78 8.22
CA SER A 215 -11.46 -1.84 7.47
C SER A 215 -10.97 -1.87 6.02
N VAL A 216 -11.22 -2.95 5.29
CA VAL A 216 -10.82 -3.05 3.87
C VAL A 216 -11.46 -1.94 3.04
N PHE A 217 -12.73 -1.62 3.28
CA PHE A 217 -13.38 -0.47 2.63
C PHE A 217 -12.75 0.88 3.04
N ALA A 218 -12.33 1.03 4.29
CA ALA A 218 -11.63 2.23 4.74
C ALA A 218 -10.25 2.37 4.08
N SER A 219 -9.50 1.28 3.93
CA SER A 219 -8.23 1.24 3.21
C SER A 219 -8.38 1.65 1.74
N ARG A 220 -9.42 1.14 1.06
CA ARG A 220 -9.76 1.51 -0.33
C ARG A 220 -10.21 2.97 -0.46
N GLY A 221 -10.90 3.53 0.54
CA GLY A 221 -11.22 4.95 0.57
C GLY A 221 -10.01 5.83 0.87
N GLN A 222 -9.10 5.37 1.73
CA GLN A 222 -7.92 6.11 2.13
C GLN A 222 -6.90 6.21 0.98
N ILE A 223 -6.69 5.18 0.15
CA ILE A 223 -5.72 5.26 -0.95
C ILE A 223 -6.03 6.38 -1.95
N ALA A 224 -7.30 6.71 -2.14
CA ALA A 224 -7.75 7.77 -3.06
C ALA A 224 -7.24 9.17 -2.70
N VAL A 225 -6.89 9.42 -1.43
CA VAL A 225 -6.38 10.73 -0.98
C VAL A 225 -4.87 10.72 -0.72
N LEU A 226 -4.25 9.54 -0.73
CA LEU A 226 -2.81 9.38 -0.57
C LEU A 226 -2.09 9.74 -1.88
N PRO A 227 -0.84 10.22 -1.81
CA PRO A 227 -0.06 10.56 -3.00
C PRO A 227 -0.06 9.44 -4.04
N GLU A 228 -0.15 9.79 -5.32
CA GLU A 228 -0.23 8.85 -6.46
C GLU A 228 0.92 7.86 -6.57
N SER A 229 2.04 8.14 -5.90
CA SER A 229 3.21 7.26 -5.79
C SER A 229 3.00 6.08 -4.83
N LEU A 230 1.92 6.06 -4.06
CA LEU A 230 1.53 4.97 -3.19
C LEU A 230 0.47 4.10 -3.86
N ILE A 231 0.63 2.80 -3.70
CA ILE A 231 -0.27 1.75 -4.17
C ILE A 231 -0.81 1.02 -2.94
N LEU A 232 -2.10 0.67 -2.96
CA LEU A 232 -2.65 -0.19 -1.92
C LEU A 232 -2.17 -1.62 -2.13
N SER A 233 -1.76 -2.26 -1.04
CA SER A 233 -1.20 -3.62 -1.09
C SER A 233 -2.24 -4.65 -1.55
N GLY A 234 -1.77 -5.55 -2.41
CA GLY A 234 -2.48 -6.73 -2.88
C GLY A 234 -1.67 -7.98 -2.58
N GLY A 235 -1.87 -9.03 -3.38
CA GLY A 235 -1.21 -10.31 -3.14
C GLY A 235 0.27 -10.30 -3.54
N PHE A 236 0.64 -9.71 -4.67
CA PHE A 236 2.02 -9.83 -5.17
C PHE A 236 3.04 -9.15 -4.25
N ASP A 237 2.78 -7.92 -3.83
CA ASP A 237 3.68 -7.20 -2.94
C ASP A 237 3.65 -7.72 -1.51
N ALA A 238 2.48 -8.00 -0.95
CA ALA A 238 2.37 -8.56 0.40
C ALA A 238 3.05 -9.94 0.49
N LEU A 239 2.81 -10.83 -0.48
CA LEU A 239 3.40 -12.18 -0.46
C LEU A 239 4.90 -12.12 -0.77
N SER A 240 5.37 -11.29 -1.70
CA SER A 240 6.82 -11.07 -1.87
C SER A 240 7.47 -10.57 -0.58
N ALA A 241 6.85 -9.60 0.10
CA ALA A 241 7.34 -9.11 1.39
C ALA A 241 7.38 -10.22 2.43
N MET A 242 6.31 -11.02 2.53
CA MET A 242 6.21 -12.14 3.47
C MET A 242 7.26 -13.21 3.21
N ALA A 243 7.54 -13.54 1.95
CA ALA A 243 8.57 -14.52 1.58
C ALA A 243 9.99 -14.01 1.92
N MET A 244 10.24 -12.71 1.76
CA MET A 244 11.53 -12.09 2.07
C MET A 244 11.72 -11.78 3.57
N TYR A 245 10.64 -11.55 4.31
CA TYR A 245 10.64 -11.12 5.71
C TYR A 245 9.71 -11.94 6.63
N PRO A 246 9.75 -13.29 6.60
CA PRO A 246 8.94 -14.11 7.52
C PRO A 246 9.26 -13.83 9.00
N ASP A 247 10.50 -13.49 9.33
CA ASP A 247 10.96 -13.11 10.67
C ASP A 247 10.30 -11.82 11.20
N VAL A 248 9.79 -10.98 10.31
CA VAL A 248 9.13 -9.71 10.66
C VAL A 248 7.62 -9.82 10.52
N LEU A 249 7.16 -10.39 9.41
CA LEU A 249 5.76 -10.40 8.99
C LEU A 249 5.02 -11.70 9.38
N ALA A 250 5.71 -12.71 9.90
CA ALA A 250 5.08 -13.96 10.35
C ALA A 250 5.70 -14.51 11.65
N ARG A 251 6.08 -13.60 12.56
CA ARG A 251 6.86 -13.95 13.75
C ARG A 251 6.07 -14.79 14.77
N ASP A 252 4.86 -14.36 15.08
CA ASP A 252 4.03 -14.90 16.18
C ASP A 252 2.61 -14.31 16.16
N TRP A 253 1.78 -14.71 17.13
CA TRP A 253 0.44 -14.17 17.34
C TRP A 253 0.39 -12.63 17.50
N HIS A 254 1.47 -12.00 17.96
CA HIS A 254 1.55 -10.54 18.12
C HIS A 254 1.93 -9.80 16.84
N THR A 255 1.95 -10.51 15.71
CA THR A 255 2.16 -9.94 14.39
C THR A 255 0.80 -9.52 13.80
N PRO A 256 0.66 -8.29 13.26
CA PRO A 256 -0.59 -7.88 12.63
C PRO A 256 -1.02 -8.84 11.50
N GLY A 257 -2.33 -9.06 11.37
CA GLY A 257 -2.88 -9.67 10.16
C GLY A 257 -2.83 -8.70 8.97
N TYR A 258 -2.67 -9.22 7.76
CA TYR A 258 -2.53 -8.40 6.55
C TYR A 258 -3.71 -8.59 5.61
N ASP A 259 -4.55 -7.57 5.52
CA ASP A 259 -5.65 -7.53 4.56
C ASP A 259 -5.12 -7.12 3.17
N LEU A 260 -5.39 -7.96 2.16
CA LEU A 260 -4.98 -7.72 0.77
C LEU A 260 -5.98 -6.80 0.07
N SER A 261 -6.16 -5.61 0.63
CA SER A 261 -7.28 -4.70 0.32
C SER A 261 -7.35 -4.22 -1.13
N ALA A 262 -6.28 -4.35 -1.91
CA ALA A 262 -6.31 -4.10 -3.34
C ALA A 262 -7.10 -5.15 -4.15
N LEU A 263 -7.43 -6.29 -3.54
CA LEU A 263 -8.05 -7.42 -4.20
C LEU A 263 -9.49 -7.65 -3.72
N SER A 264 -10.31 -8.18 -4.63
CA SER A 264 -11.54 -8.89 -4.31
C SER A 264 -11.39 -10.35 -4.72
N TRP A 265 -12.04 -11.25 -3.99
CA TRP A 265 -12.02 -12.69 -4.24
C TRP A 265 -13.44 -13.21 -4.30
N GLN A 266 -13.85 -13.79 -5.45
CA GLN A 266 -15.20 -14.29 -5.79
C GLN A 266 -16.33 -13.24 -5.79
N SER A 267 -16.25 -12.22 -4.95
CA SER A 267 -17.30 -11.23 -4.71
C SER A 267 -16.71 -9.88 -4.29
N PRO A 268 -17.40 -8.74 -4.54
CA PRO A 268 -16.98 -7.43 -4.06
C PRO A 268 -16.92 -7.29 -2.53
N VAL A 269 -17.60 -8.17 -1.79
CA VAL A 269 -17.65 -8.18 -0.31
C VAL A 269 -16.70 -9.18 0.33
N ASP A 270 -15.82 -9.79 -0.45
CA ASP A 270 -14.81 -10.72 0.00
C ASP A 270 -13.44 -10.30 -0.55
N SER A 271 -12.40 -10.54 0.25
CA SER A 271 -11.01 -10.30 -0.10
C SER A 271 -10.14 -11.45 0.41
N LEU A 272 -8.83 -11.25 0.44
CA LEU A 272 -7.85 -12.23 0.91
C LEU A 272 -7.06 -11.63 2.07
N TYR A 273 -6.52 -12.48 2.93
CA TYR A 273 -5.68 -12.03 4.04
C TYR A 273 -4.63 -13.06 4.44
N LEU A 274 -3.64 -12.59 5.20
CA LEU A 274 -2.64 -13.39 5.88
C LEU A 274 -2.72 -13.16 7.39
N ASP A 275 -2.54 -14.21 8.19
CA ASP A 275 -2.41 -14.12 9.63
C ASP A 275 -1.32 -15.05 10.18
N ALA A 276 -0.53 -14.54 11.11
CA ALA A 276 0.47 -15.32 11.82
C ALA A 276 -0.05 -15.71 13.20
N ASP A 277 0.35 -16.91 13.62
CA ASP A 277 0.10 -17.48 14.93
C ASP A 277 1.44 -18.00 15.49
N ASP A 278 1.44 -18.52 16.71
CA ASP A 278 2.65 -19.03 17.35
C ASP A 278 3.21 -20.30 16.67
N ASP A 279 2.35 -21.03 15.96
CA ASP A 279 2.67 -22.32 15.32
C ASP A 279 2.40 -22.36 13.80
N ARG A 280 1.83 -21.30 13.20
CA ARG A 280 1.46 -21.28 11.79
C ARG A 280 1.42 -19.91 11.13
N LEU A 281 1.41 -19.92 9.80
CA LEU A 281 1.02 -18.81 8.93
C LEU A 281 -0.17 -19.26 8.09
N GLY A 282 -1.28 -18.53 8.15
CA GLY A 282 -2.49 -18.77 7.37
C GLY A 282 -2.59 -17.81 6.18
N PHE A 283 -3.04 -18.34 5.04
CA PHE A 283 -3.54 -17.57 3.91
C PHE A 283 -4.99 -17.95 3.66
N GLY A 284 -5.89 -16.97 3.67
CA GLY A 284 -7.33 -17.21 3.68
C GLY A 284 -8.16 -16.12 3.02
N GLY A 285 -9.49 -16.31 3.07
CA GLY A 285 -10.47 -15.32 2.63
C GLY A 285 -10.85 -14.39 3.77
N ARG A 286 -10.98 -13.10 3.46
CA ARG A 286 -11.46 -12.07 4.39
C ARG A 286 -12.89 -11.71 4.03
N GLY A 287 -13.83 -12.12 4.89
CA GLY A 287 -15.20 -11.63 4.87
C GLY A 287 -15.36 -10.35 5.70
N ASP A 288 -16.56 -9.77 5.67
CA ASP A 288 -16.94 -8.56 6.40
C ASP A 288 -15.93 -7.41 6.23
N LEU A 289 -15.76 -6.98 4.97
CA LEU A 289 -14.82 -5.93 4.59
C LEU A 289 -15.11 -4.56 5.22
N GLY A 290 -16.29 -4.40 5.84
CA GLY A 290 -16.68 -3.22 6.59
C GLY A 290 -16.14 -3.19 8.02
N TYR A 291 -15.77 -4.34 8.58
CA TYR A 291 -15.27 -4.44 9.95
C TYR A 291 -13.81 -3.97 10.07
N ALA A 292 -13.60 -2.99 10.95
CA ALA A 292 -12.29 -2.48 11.32
C ALA A 292 -11.72 -3.27 12.51
N SER A 293 -10.49 -3.76 12.37
CA SER A 293 -9.82 -4.52 13.43
C SER A 293 -8.46 -3.93 13.75
N GLY A 294 -8.24 -3.55 15.00
CA GLY A 294 -6.97 -2.96 15.46
C GLY A 294 -5.77 -3.90 15.32
N ARG A 295 -6.00 -5.20 15.14
CA ARG A 295 -4.96 -6.22 14.91
C ARG A 295 -4.63 -6.46 13.44
N CYS A 296 -5.41 -5.91 12.51
CA CYS A 296 -5.20 -6.09 11.08
C CYS A 296 -4.79 -4.78 10.42
N SER A 297 -4.07 -4.88 9.31
CA SER A 297 -3.65 -3.74 8.51
C SER A 297 -3.66 -4.06 7.03
N SER A 298 -3.90 -3.03 6.22
CA SER A 298 -3.57 -3.08 4.80
C SER A 298 -2.21 -2.43 4.56
N GLY A 299 -1.38 -3.07 3.75
CA GLY A 299 -0.08 -2.53 3.38
C GLY A 299 -0.18 -1.39 2.37
N LEU A 300 0.91 -0.64 2.23
CA LEU A 300 1.14 0.28 1.11
C LEU A 300 2.45 -0.05 0.43
N LEU A 301 2.51 0.17 -0.88
CA LEU A 301 3.70 -0.02 -1.68
C LEU A 301 4.14 1.29 -2.31
N PHE A 302 5.45 1.55 -2.30
CA PHE A 302 6.07 2.69 -2.98
C PHE A 302 7.05 2.19 -4.05
N LEU A 303 6.79 2.57 -5.31
CA LEU A 303 7.58 2.15 -6.49
C LEU A 303 8.56 3.23 -6.99
N GLY A 304 8.55 4.43 -6.39
CA GLY A 304 9.17 5.62 -6.98
C GLY A 304 8.36 6.17 -8.15
N SER A 305 8.88 7.20 -8.81
CA SER A 305 8.31 7.69 -10.08
C SER A 305 8.58 6.72 -11.23
N ALA A 306 7.76 6.78 -12.27
CA ALA A 306 8.09 6.19 -13.57
C ALA A 306 9.20 6.98 -14.27
#